data_AF-A0A925VGE3-F1
#
_entry.id   AF-A0A925VGE3-F1
#
_cell.length_a   1.000
_cell.length_b   1.000
_cell.length_c   1.000
_cell.angle_alpha   90.00
_cell.angle_beta   90.00
_cell.angle_gamma   90.00
#
_symmetry.space_group_name_H-M   'P 1'
#
loop_
_entity.id
_entity.type
_entity.pdbx_description
1 polymer ?
#
loop_
_entity_poly.entity_id
_entity_poly.type
_entity_poly.pdbx_seq_one_letter_code
_entity_poly.pdbx_strand_id
1 'polypeptide(L)'
;AAVVYAPAPADLAADYERRRRQGGSRSDDTWPFPPQQNPRAYAEVSPINYLDGVSAPVMLHHGTADSTVNHSASVAIADGLRAAGKDVTLHLYERGPHTLRGSAEQLYFTRTLAFFRKHVGA
;
A
#
# COMPACT_ATOMS: atom_id res chain seq x y z
N ALA A 1 11.88 12.10 -0.75
CA ALA A 1 10.87 11.56 0.20
C ALA A 1 9.58 11.29 -0.55
N ALA A 2 8.79 10.29 -0.16
CA ALA A 2 7.52 9.94 -0.80
C ALA A 2 6.42 9.69 0.24
N VAL A 3 5.20 10.16 -0.05
CA VAL A 3 4.01 9.90 0.78
C VAL A 3 3.04 9.08 -0.05
N VAL A 4 2.58 7.96 0.50
CA VAL A 4 1.69 7.01 -0.17
C VAL A 4 0.41 6.86 0.65
N TYR A 5 -0.73 7.12 0.02
CA TYR A 5 -2.02 7.14 0.70
C TYR A 5 -2.89 5.97 0.22
N ALA A 6 -3.38 5.16 1.16
CA ALA A 6 -4.23 3.99 0.93
C ALA A 6 -3.87 3.17 -0.33
N PRO A 7 -2.59 2.76 -0.50
CA PRO A 7 -2.14 2.08 -1.71
C PRO A 7 -2.83 0.74 -1.90
N ALA A 8 -3.05 0.39 -3.17
CA ALA A 8 -3.39 -0.97 -3.56
C ALA A 8 -2.29 -1.96 -3.12
N PRO A 9 -2.63 -3.26 -2.99
CA PRO A 9 -1.66 -4.30 -2.66
C PRO A 9 -0.51 -4.37 -3.68
N ALA A 10 0.71 -4.47 -3.16
CA ALA A 10 1.93 -4.57 -3.97
C ALA A 10 2.29 -6.01 -4.39
N ASP A 11 1.62 -7.01 -3.81
CA ASP A 11 1.67 -8.39 -4.27
C ASP A 11 0.41 -8.67 -5.08
N LEU A 12 0.55 -8.72 -6.41
CA LEU A 12 -0.58 -8.87 -7.32
C LEU A 12 -1.12 -10.31 -7.33
N ALA A 13 -0.30 -11.30 -6.97
CA ALA A 13 -0.78 -12.68 -6.85
C ALA A 13 -1.67 -12.83 -5.62
N ALA A 14 -1.22 -12.29 -4.48
CA ALA A 14 -2.04 -12.22 -3.27
C ALA A 14 -3.29 -11.34 -3.47
N ASP A 15 -3.19 -10.27 -4.27
CA ASP A 15 -4.34 -9.43 -4.65
C ASP A 15 -5.41 -10.23 -5.40
N TYR A 16 -4.99 -10.96 -6.43
CA TYR A 16 -5.86 -11.83 -7.22
C TYR A 16 -6.62 -12.81 -6.32
N GLU A 17 -5.89 -13.56 -5.50
CA GLU A 17 -6.49 -14.57 -4.61
C GLU A 17 -7.42 -13.95 -3.56
N ARG A 18 -7.11 -12.76 -3.05
CA ARG A 18 -7.99 -12.04 -2.12
C ARG A 18 -9.29 -11.65 -2.80
N ARG A 19 -9.25 -11.05 -4.00
CA ARG A 19 -10.47 -10.65 -4.74
C ARG A 19 -11.38 -11.83 -5.01
N ARG A 20 -10.81 -12.97 -5.41
CA ARG A 20 -11.58 -14.21 -5.62
C ARG A 20 -12.23 -14.72 -4.34
N ARG A 21 -11.53 -14.67 -3.19
CA ARG A 21 -12.11 -15.01 -1.87
C ARG A 21 -13.23 -14.05 -1.44
N GLN A 22 -13.20 -12.81 -1.91
CA GLN A 22 -14.22 -11.78 -1.65
C GLN A 22 -15.40 -11.85 -2.64
N GLY A 23 -15.47 -12.87 -3.48
CA GLY A 23 -16.58 -13.06 -4.42
C GLY A 23 -16.46 -12.28 -5.74
N GLY A 24 -15.28 -11.72 -6.04
CA GLY A 24 -15.01 -11.11 -7.35
C GLY A 24 -15.18 -12.10 -8.49
N SER A 25 -15.77 -11.65 -9.60
CA SER A 25 -15.92 -12.42 -10.82
C SER A 25 -14.63 -12.40 -11.64
N ARG A 26 -14.46 -13.36 -12.56
CA ARG A 26 -13.36 -13.35 -13.53
C ARG A 26 -13.37 -12.10 -14.42
N SER A 27 -14.52 -11.45 -14.59
CA SER A 27 -14.65 -10.17 -15.30
C SER A 27 -14.01 -9.00 -14.55
N ASP A 28 -13.81 -9.16 -13.24
CA ASP A 28 -13.27 -8.12 -12.35
C ASP A 28 -11.76 -8.30 -12.13
N ASP A 29 -11.20 -9.40 -12.65
CA ASP A 29 -9.79 -9.72 -12.55
C ASP A 29 -8.99 -8.75 -13.42
N THR A 30 -8.04 -8.02 -12.80
CA THR A 30 -7.08 -7.15 -13.51
C THR A 30 -6.16 -7.96 -14.44
N TRP A 31 -6.02 -9.27 -14.19
CA TRP A 31 -5.18 -10.19 -14.93
C TRP A 31 -6.02 -11.29 -15.59
N PRO A 32 -5.76 -11.66 -16.87
CA PRO A 32 -6.60 -12.60 -17.60
C PRO A 32 -6.46 -14.07 -17.15
N PHE A 33 -5.52 -14.36 -16.24
CA PHE A 33 -5.21 -15.70 -15.75
C PHE A 33 -4.87 -15.70 -14.25
N PRO A 34 -5.11 -16.80 -13.51
CA PRO A 34 -4.73 -16.92 -12.12
C PRO A 34 -3.20 -17.06 -11.94
N PRO A 35 -2.65 -16.70 -10.75
CA PRO A 35 -1.21 -16.80 -10.47
C PRO A 35 -0.59 -18.17 -10.74
N GLN A 36 -1.36 -19.25 -10.53
CA GLN A 36 -0.91 -20.63 -10.74
C GLN A 36 -0.60 -20.93 -12.22
N GLN A 37 -1.23 -20.22 -13.16
CA GLN A 37 -1.04 -20.45 -14.59
C GLN A 37 0.25 -19.79 -15.11
N ASN A 38 0.63 -18.62 -14.58
CA ASN A 38 1.87 -17.95 -14.95
C ASN A 38 2.42 -17.17 -13.74
N PRO A 39 3.05 -17.85 -12.77
CA PRO A 39 3.54 -17.22 -11.55
C PRO A 39 4.66 -16.22 -11.84
N ARG A 40 5.42 -16.44 -12.92
CA ARG A 40 6.49 -15.55 -13.37
C ARG A 40 5.94 -14.18 -13.76
N ALA A 41 4.84 -14.11 -14.52
CA ALA A 41 4.24 -12.84 -14.90
C ALA A 41 3.86 -12.00 -13.68
N TYR A 42 3.25 -12.63 -12.66
CA TYR A 42 2.93 -11.95 -11.41
C TYR A 42 4.18 -11.50 -10.65
N ALA A 43 5.23 -12.33 -10.60
CA ALA A 43 6.48 -11.96 -9.95
C ALA A 43 7.15 -10.75 -10.61
N GLU A 44 7.16 -10.69 -11.95
CA GLU A 44 7.79 -9.62 -12.73
C GLU A 44 7.08 -8.26 -12.61
N VAL A 45 5.79 -8.26 -12.28
CA VAL A 45 4.99 -7.02 -12.22
C VAL A 45 4.56 -6.62 -10.80
N SER A 46 4.76 -7.48 -9.80
CA SER A 46 4.38 -7.18 -8.41
C SER A 46 5.38 -6.20 -7.78
N PRO A 47 4.99 -4.97 -7.42
CA PRO A 47 5.91 -3.98 -6.85
C PRO A 47 6.61 -4.43 -5.56
N ILE A 48 6.03 -5.38 -4.82
CA ILE A 48 6.62 -5.92 -3.59
C ILE A 48 8.03 -6.51 -3.81
N ASN A 49 8.33 -6.98 -5.02
CA ASN A 49 9.61 -7.60 -5.38
C ASN A 49 10.72 -6.60 -5.70
N TYR A 50 10.41 -5.30 -5.71
CA TYR A 50 11.33 -4.23 -6.15
C TYR A 50 11.53 -3.14 -5.08
N LEU A 51 11.14 -3.42 -3.83
CA LEU A 51 11.23 -2.46 -2.72
C LEU A 51 12.69 -2.15 -2.32
N ASP A 52 13.63 -3.01 -2.67
CA ASP A 52 15.07 -2.79 -2.53
C ASP A 52 15.58 -1.63 -3.41
N GLY A 53 14.91 -1.33 -4.52
CA GLY A 53 15.19 -0.18 -5.38
C GLY A 53 14.79 1.17 -4.77
N VAL A 54 14.03 1.19 -3.67
CA VAL A 54 13.60 2.44 -3.03
C VAL A 54 14.78 3.11 -2.33
N SER A 55 15.05 4.38 -2.70
CA SER A 55 16.12 5.19 -2.13
C SER A 55 15.62 6.37 -1.28
N ALA A 56 14.36 6.77 -1.48
CA ALA A 56 13.74 7.85 -0.72
C ALA A 56 13.07 7.33 0.57
N PRO A 57 13.07 8.12 1.66
CA PRO A 57 12.19 7.85 2.80
C PRO A 57 10.72 7.80 2.37
N VAL A 58 9.96 6.85 2.91
CA VAL A 58 8.55 6.61 2.57
C VAL A 58 7.65 6.80 3.81
N MET A 59 6.53 7.50 3.66
CA MET A 59 5.48 7.57 4.68
C MET A 59 4.16 7.04 4.10
N LEU A 60 3.55 6.08 4.77
CA LEU A 60 2.28 5.46 4.39
C LEU A 60 1.14 5.88 5.32
N HIS A 61 -0.05 6.08 4.77
CA HIS A 61 -1.27 6.41 5.51
C HIS A 61 -2.42 5.48 5.09
N HIS A 62 -3.15 4.91 6.05
CA HIS A 62 -4.30 4.03 5.74
C HIS A 62 -5.34 4.02 6.87
N GLY A 63 -6.63 4.05 6.53
CA GLY A 63 -7.72 3.84 7.49
C GLY A 63 -7.94 2.35 7.82
N THR A 64 -8.19 1.99 9.07
CA THR A 64 -8.39 0.58 9.46
C THR A 64 -9.77 0.03 9.08
N ALA A 65 -10.76 0.89 8.83
CA ALA A 65 -12.10 0.56 8.34
C ALA A 65 -12.26 0.83 6.83
N ASP A 66 -11.15 0.89 6.10
CA ASP A 66 -11.15 0.99 4.65
C ASP A 66 -11.78 -0.26 4.02
N SER A 67 -12.95 -0.07 3.41
CA SER A 67 -13.71 -1.12 2.71
C SER A 67 -13.36 -1.22 1.21
N THR A 68 -12.56 -0.30 0.69
CA THR A 68 -12.11 -0.29 -0.71
C THR A 68 -10.81 -1.07 -0.86
N VAL A 69 -9.83 -0.77 -0.01
CA VAL A 69 -8.55 -1.46 0.06
C VAL A 69 -8.27 -1.79 1.51
N ASN A 70 -8.04 -3.06 1.83
CA ASN A 70 -7.74 -3.41 3.21
C ASN A 70 -6.36 -2.86 3.62
N HIS A 71 -6.27 -2.25 4.81
CA HIS A 71 -5.02 -1.66 5.34
C HIS A 71 -3.83 -2.63 5.41
N SER A 72 -4.07 -3.95 5.41
CA SER A 72 -3.01 -4.97 5.27
C SER A 72 -2.12 -4.75 4.03
N ALA A 73 -2.63 -4.09 2.98
CA ALA A 73 -1.83 -3.67 1.83
C ALA A 73 -0.67 -2.74 2.24
N SER A 74 -0.97 -1.72 3.05
CA SER A 74 0.06 -0.81 3.57
C SER A 74 0.98 -1.47 4.59
N VAL A 75 0.47 -2.40 5.38
CA VAL A 75 1.28 -3.18 6.32
C VAL A 75 2.31 -4.01 5.55
N ALA A 76 1.89 -4.76 4.53
CA ALA A 76 2.79 -5.57 3.71
C ALA A 76 3.88 -4.73 3.01
N ILE A 77 3.52 -3.56 2.47
CA ILE A 77 4.50 -2.64 1.86
C ILE A 77 5.48 -2.11 2.91
N ALA A 78 4.98 -1.69 4.09
CA ALA A 78 5.84 -1.19 5.15
C ALA A 78 6.81 -2.26 5.66
N ASP A 79 6.34 -3.49 5.83
CA ASP A 79 7.18 -4.60 6.30
C ASP A 79 8.21 -5.01 5.25
N GLY A 80 7.84 -5.04 3.97
CA GLY A 80 8.79 -5.27 2.87
C GLY A 80 9.87 -4.19 2.79
N LEU A 81 9.50 -2.90 2.93
CA LEU A 81 10.45 -1.79 2.98
C LEU A 81 11.39 -1.90 4.18
N ARG A 82 10.88 -2.25 5.38
CA ARG A 82 11.70 -2.47 6.58
C ARG A 82 12.67 -3.64 6.38
N ALA A 83 12.19 -4.76 5.84
CA ALA A 83 13.01 -5.94 5.57
C ALA A 83 14.15 -5.62 4.58
N ALA A 84 13.92 -4.72 3.62
CA ALA A 84 14.92 -4.21 2.69
C ALA A 84 15.80 -3.07 3.27
N GLY A 85 15.70 -2.78 4.59
CA GLY A 85 16.50 -1.75 5.26
C GLY A 85 16.15 -0.32 4.88
N LYS A 86 14.93 -0.06 4.39
CA LYS A 86 14.49 1.27 3.94
C LYS A 86 13.89 2.10 5.07
N ASP A 87 14.03 3.42 4.98
CA ASP A 87 13.37 4.36 5.88
C ASP A 87 11.88 4.44 5.54
N VAL A 88 11.04 3.84 6.38
CA VAL A 88 9.60 3.79 6.20
C VAL A 88 8.84 4.04 7.49
N THR A 89 7.83 4.91 7.41
CA THR A 89 6.86 5.16 8.49
C THR A 89 5.47 4.77 8.03
N LEU A 90 4.71 4.04 8.85
CA LEU A 90 3.31 3.69 8.59
C LEU A 90 2.40 4.31 9.65
N HIS A 91 1.35 4.99 9.20
CA HIS A 91 0.30 5.54 10.04
C HIS A 91 -1.05 4.90 9.71
N LEU A 92 -1.57 4.12 10.66
CA LEU A 92 -2.93 3.58 10.62
C LEU A 92 -3.87 4.50 11.39
N TYR A 93 -5.06 4.75 10.82
CA TYR A 93 -6.09 5.59 11.41
C TYR A 93 -7.27 4.72 11.85
N GLU A 94 -7.46 4.61 13.16
CA GLU A 94 -8.46 3.74 13.75
C GLU A 94 -9.88 4.12 13.32
N ARG A 95 -10.64 3.15 12.81
CA ARG A 95 -11.96 3.31 12.19
C ARG A 95 -11.99 4.27 10.98
N GLY A 96 -10.84 4.65 10.46
CA GLY A 96 -10.74 5.50 9.27
C GLY A 96 -11.22 4.75 8.03
N PRO A 97 -12.09 5.35 7.18
CA PRO A 97 -12.46 4.77 5.89
C PRO A 97 -11.38 5.05 4.83
N HIS A 98 -11.62 4.65 3.57
CA HIS A 98 -10.69 4.85 2.45
C HIS A 98 -10.26 6.30 2.27
N THR A 99 -11.22 7.23 2.30
CA THR A 99 -10.96 8.67 2.34
C THR A 99 -11.10 9.15 3.77
N LEU A 100 -10.00 9.45 4.45
CA LEU A 100 -9.99 9.99 5.80
C LEU A 100 -10.83 11.27 5.87
N ARG A 101 -11.44 11.53 7.03
CA ARG A 101 -12.29 12.70 7.26
C ARG A 101 -12.02 13.29 8.63
N GLY A 102 -12.34 14.57 8.80
CA GLY A 102 -12.29 15.24 10.10
C GLY A 102 -10.89 15.27 10.70
N SER A 103 -10.76 14.90 11.97
CA SER A 103 -9.47 14.97 12.68
C SER A 103 -8.40 14.03 12.10
N ALA A 104 -8.80 12.88 11.56
CA ALA A 104 -7.86 11.94 10.94
C ALA A 104 -7.22 12.53 9.66
N GLU A 105 -8.02 13.22 8.85
CA GLU A 105 -7.56 13.93 7.65
C GLU A 105 -6.63 15.09 8.00
N GLN A 106 -7.00 15.91 8.99
CA GLN A 106 -6.14 17.01 9.47
C GLN A 106 -4.79 16.50 10.00
N LEU A 107 -4.81 15.38 10.71
CA LEU A 107 -3.59 14.73 11.21
C LEU A 107 -2.74 14.17 10.06
N TYR A 108 -3.36 13.59 9.04
CA TYR A 108 -2.69 13.16 7.81
C TYR A 108 -1.96 14.33 7.13
N PHE A 109 -2.62 15.47 6.92
CA PHE A 109 -1.99 16.64 6.31
C PHE A 109 -0.82 17.17 7.16
N THR A 110 -1.00 17.23 8.47
CA THR A 110 0.05 17.68 9.41
C THR A 110 1.29 16.82 9.33
N ARG A 111 1.12 15.48 9.37
CA ARG A 111 2.23 14.52 9.25
C ARG A 111 2.92 14.59 7.89
N THR A 112 2.13 14.68 6.82
CA THR A 112 2.63 14.81 5.44
C THR A 112 3.52 16.04 5.28
N LEU A 113 3.05 17.21 5.75
CA LEU A 113 3.83 18.45 5.66
C LEU A 113 5.10 18.37 6.50
N ALA A 114 5.02 17.87 7.72
CA ALA A 114 6.19 17.69 8.59
C ALA A 114 7.24 16.74 7.97
N PHE A 115 6.79 15.65 7.34
CA PHE A 115 7.65 14.70 6.65
C PHE A 115 8.39 15.33 5.47
N PHE A 116 7.68 16.06 4.60
CA PHE A 116 8.32 16.76 3.49
C PHE A 116 9.25 17.87 3.96
N ARG A 117 8.89 18.67 4.98
CA ARG A 117 9.81 19.66 5.58
C ARG A 117 11.11 19.01 6.04
N LYS A 118 11.03 17.89 6.76
CA LYS A 118 12.21 17.16 7.27
C LYS A 118 13.11 16.63 6.17
N HIS A 119 12.54 16.08 5.09
CA HIS A 119 13.29 15.29 4.11
C HIS A 119 13.48 15.97 2.74
N VAL A 120 12.86 17.12 2.50
CA VAL A 120 12.95 17.89 1.24
C VAL A 120 13.30 19.38 1.49
N GLY A 121 13.07 19.91 2.69
CA GLY A 121 13.58 21.24 3.10
C GLY A 121 12.75 22.45 2.63
N ALA A 122 11.43 22.30 2.48
CA ALA A 122 10.53 23.43 2.22
C ALA A 122 10.31 24.33 3.45
#